data_AF-A0A9P2PYJ1-F1
#
_entry.id   AF-A0A9P2PYJ1-F1
#
_cell.length_a   1.000
_cell.length_b   1.000
_cell.length_c   1.000
_cell.angle_alpha   90.00
_cell.angle_beta   90.00
_cell.angle_gamma   90.00
#
_symmetry.space_group_name_H-M   'P 1'
#
loop_
_entity.id
_entity.type
_entity.pdbx_description
1 polymer ?
#
loop_
_entity_poly.entity_id
_entity_poly.type
_entity_poly.pdbx_seq_one_letter_code
_entity_poly.pdbx_strand_id
1 'polypeptide(L)'
;MAKSNVSVQAFKDFLEELMSLNIMKEATARNLKNSSARLLTVVQEEEMGDVTQLDVNELAERYINATEPKPSDSSITAYKSRMESAIKKFVAFQSGEEIPYTPIDKESSEEKDLTGEPTKVEGKANALHTYDLPVVLRPESGVTVTIKGIPNDITNEEAERISSILKVYVRPQ
;
A
#
# COMPACT_ATOMS: atom_id res chain seq x y z
N MET A 1 16.91 -27.55 -11.71
CA MET A 1 15.82 -26.61 -11.44
C MET A 1 15.71 -26.48 -9.92
N ALA A 2 16.14 -25.37 -9.34
CA ALA A 2 15.91 -25.14 -7.91
C ALA A 2 14.39 -25.09 -7.70
N LYS A 3 13.88 -25.85 -6.73
CA LYS A 3 12.45 -25.87 -6.41
C LYS A 3 12.10 -24.49 -5.84
N SER A 4 11.27 -23.72 -6.53
CA SER A 4 10.83 -22.40 -6.09
C SER A 4 10.14 -22.54 -4.72
N ASN A 5 10.65 -21.84 -3.70
CA ASN A 5 10.11 -21.90 -2.35
C ASN A 5 8.93 -20.94 -2.23
N VAL A 6 7.72 -21.42 -2.46
CA VAL A 6 6.50 -20.60 -2.45
C VAL A 6 5.80 -20.55 -1.08
N SER A 7 6.48 -20.93 0.00
CA SER A 7 5.89 -20.90 1.34
C SER A 7 5.55 -19.48 1.81
N VAL A 8 4.62 -19.39 2.75
CA VAL A 8 4.24 -18.11 3.37
C VAL A 8 5.42 -17.45 4.09
N GLN A 9 6.34 -18.24 4.65
CA GLN A 9 7.55 -17.70 5.26
C GLN A 9 8.47 -17.07 4.22
N ALA A 10 8.73 -17.76 3.10
CA ALA A 10 9.53 -17.20 2.01
C ALA A 10 8.91 -15.93 1.43
N PHE A 11 7.57 -15.85 1.39
CA PHE A 11 6.87 -14.63 1.01
C PHE A 11 7.08 -13.48 2.01
N LYS A 12 7.05 -13.75 3.33
CA LYS A 12 7.37 -12.75 4.35
C LYS A 12 8.79 -12.22 4.20
N ASP A 13 9.75 -13.12 3.96
CA ASP A 13 11.16 -12.74 3.77
C ASP A 13 11.31 -11.87 2.51
N PHE A 14 10.65 -12.24 1.41
CA PHE A 14 10.59 -11.42 0.20
C PHE A 14 10.04 -10.02 0.44
N LEU A 15 8.96 -9.87 1.23
CA LEU A 15 8.39 -8.56 1.56
C LEU A 15 9.35 -7.66 2.34
N GLU A 16 10.22 -8.24 3.17
CA GLU A 16 11.29 -7.51 3.86
C GLU A 16 12.37 -7.06 2.88
N GLU A 17 12.73 -7.91 1.93
CA GLU A 17 13.74 -7.64 0.92
C GLU A 17 13.32 -6.59 -0.12
N LEU A 18 12.01 -6.42 -0.37
CA LEU A 18 11.47 -5.48 -1.38
C LEU A 18 12.04 -4.06 -1.29
N MET A 19 12.32 -3.57 -0.08
CA MET A 19 12.88 -2.21 0.11
C MET A 19 14.35 -2.12 -0.30
N SER A 20 15.07 -3.25 -0.29
CA SER A 20 16.49 -3.34 -0.62
C SER A 20 16.75 -3.69 -2.10
N LEU A 21 15.78 -4.32 -2.76
CA LEU A 21 15.92 -4.78 -4.15
C LEU A 21 15.97 -3.64 -5.19
N ASN A 22 15.66 -2.40 -4.82
CA ASN A 22 15.65 -1.20 -5.69
C ASN A 22 14.88 -1.37 -7.02
N ILE A 23 13.95 -2.34 -7.07
CA ILE A 23 13.11 -2.68 -8.23
C ILE A 23 11.83 -1.84 -8.31
N MET A 24 11.55 -1.05 -7.27
CA MET A 24 10.39 -0.18 -7.18
C MET A 24 10.64 0.98 -6.21
N LYS A 25 9.77 1.98 -6.23
CA LYS A 25 9.79 3.06 -5.23
C LYS A 25 9.70 2.49 -3.82
N GLU A 26 10.51 3.01 -2.91
CA GLU A 26 10.51 2.61 -1.49
C GLU A 26 9.11 2.69 -0.86
N ALA A 27 8.36 3.75 -1.18
CA ALA A 27 6.97 3.91 -0.72
C ALA A 27 6.05 2.76 -1.19
N THR A 28 6.24 2.27 -2.42
CA THR A 28 5.48 1.15 -2.98
C THR A 28 5.86 -0.16 -2.28
N ALA A 29 7.15 -0.42 -2.09
CA ALA A 29 7.64 -1.59 -1.37
C ALA A 29 7.09 -1.64 0.07
N ARG A 30 7.19 -0.50 0.78
CA ARG A 30 6.66 -0.35 2.14
C ARG A 30 5.15 -0.57 2.20
N ASN A 31 4.39 -0.08 1.23
CA ASN A 31 2.94 -0.26 1.17
C ASN A 31 2.54 -1.72 0.93
N LEU A 32 3.25 -2.43 0.05
CA LEU A 32 3.05 -3.87 -0.17
C LEU A 32 3.33 -4.63 1.12
N LYS A 33 4.52 -4.43 1.72
CA LYS A 33 4.90 -5.07 2.99
C LYS A 33 3.85 -4.83 4.09
N ASN A 34 3.54 -3.57 4.40
CA ASN A 34 2.66 -3.24 5.52
C ASN A 34 1.23 -3.76 5.33
N SER A 35 0.74 -3.78 4.09
CA SER A 35 -0.62 -4.24 3.79
C SER A 35 -0.71 -5.76 3.83
N SER A 36 0.25 -6.45 3.20
CA SER A 36 0.34 -7.91 3.25
C SER A 36 0.56 -8.42 4.67
N ALA A 37 1.42 -7.76 5.46
CA ALA A 37 1.70 -8.15 6.84
C ALA A 37 0.44 -8.23 7.72
N ARG A 38 -0.55 -7.36 7.47
CA ARG A 38 -1.85 -7.38 8.18
C ARG A 38 -2.66 -8.64 7.88
N LEU A 39 -2.80 -9.01 6.61
CA LEU A 39 -3.55 -10.21 6.22
C LEU A 39 -2.80 -11.50 6.59
N LEU A 40 -1.47 -11.43 6.63
CA LEU A 40 -0.63 -12.55 7.06
C LEU A 40 -0.74 -12.88 8.56
N THR A 41 -1.35 -12.03 9.39
CA THR A 41 -1.56 -12.34 10.82
C THR A 41 -2.68 -13.35 11.06
N VAL A 42 -3.52 -13.61 10.05
CA VAL A 42 -4.70 -14.50 10.15
C VAL A 42 -4.61 -15.73 9.24
N VAL A 43 -3.43 -15.98 8.67
CA VAL A 43 -3.11 -17.22 7.96
C VAL A 43 -3.01 -18.36 8.97
N GLN A 44 -3.68 -19.48 8.69
CA GLN A 44 -3.68 -20.66 9.54
C GLN A 44 -2.43 -21.52 9.27
N GLU A 45 -2.08 -22.39 10.20
CA GLU A 45 -0.86 -23.20 10.12
C GLU A 45 -0.86 -24.13 8.90
N GLU A 46 -2.03 -24.66 8.55
CA GLU A 46 -2.24 -25.56 7.41
C GLU A 46 -2.03 -24.87 6.06
N GLU A 47 -2.19 -23.54 6.01
CA GLU A 47 -2.08 -22.71 4.81
C GLU A 47 -0.66 -22.16 4.59
N MET A 48 0.25 -22.36 5.55
CA MET A 48 1.61 -21.80 5.52
C MET A 48 2.50 -22.39 4.40
N GLY A 49 2.09 -23.51 3.80
CA GLY A 49 2.88 -24.28 2.84
C GLY A 49 3.01 -23.63 1.46
N ASP A 50 1.99 -22.91 0.99
CA ASP A 50 1.97 -22.30 -0.34
C ASP A 50 1.14 -21.01 -0.36
N VAL A 51 1.82 -19.87 -0.52
CA VAL A 51 1.19 -18.55 -0.54
C VAL A 51 0.28 -18.35 -1.75
N THR A 52 0.47 -19.09 -2.85
CA THR A 52 -0.32 -18.95 -4.08
C THR A 52 -1.72 -19.54 -3.96
N GLN A 53 -1.94 -20.38 -2.94
CA GLN A 53 -3.22 -21.04 -2.67
C GLN A 53 -4.07 -20.25 -1.66
N LEU A 54 -3.55 -19.17 -1.10
CA LEU A 54 -4.29 -18.35 -0.14
C LEU A 54 -5.44 -17.61 -0.81
N ASP A 55 -6.65 -17.75 -0.26
CA ASP A 55 -7.77 -16.89 -0.65
C ASP A 55 -7.68 -15.55 0.10
N VAL A 56 -7.26 -14.51 -0.64
CA VAL A 56 -7.08 -13.16 -0.12
C VAL A 56 -8.41 -12.55 0.37
N ASN A 57 -9.56 -12.96 -0.18
CA ASN A 57 -10.87 -12.52 0.32
C ASN A 57 -11.15 -13.12 1.69
N GLU A 58 -10.91 -14.42 1.83
CA GLU A 58 -11.14 -15.11 3.10
C GLU A 58 -10.21 -14.58 4.19
N LEU A 59 -8.93 -14.34 3.88
CA LEU A 59 -7.99 -13.71 4.79
C LEU A 59 -8.46 -12.30 5.21
N ALA A 60 -9.03 -11.52 4.29
CA ALA A 60 -9.59 -10.22 4.63
C ALA A 60 -10.78 -10.33 5.59
N GLU A 61 -11.69 -11.28 5.38
CA GLU A 61 -12.81 -11.53 6.29
C GLU A 61 -12.34 -11.96 7.68
N ARG A 62 -11.38 -12.90 7.75
CA ARG A 62 -10.76 -13.31 9.01
C ARG A 62 -10.09 -12.14 9.72
N TYR A 63 -9.38 -11.28 8.98
CA TYR A 63 -8.72 -10.09 9.53
C TYR A 63 -9.72 -9.07 10.09
N ILE A 64 -10.83 -8.82 9.39
CA ILE A 64 -11.92 -7.96 9.89
C ILE A 64 -12.50 -8.51 11.19
N ASN A 65 -12.71 -9.83 11.27
CA ASN A 65 -13.28 -10.49 12.44
C ASN A 65 -12.31 -10.56 13.63
N ALA A 66 -11.00 -10.60 13.37
CA ALA A 66 -9.96 -10.70 14.40
C ALA A 66 -9.46 -9.35 14.92
N THR A 67 -9.79 -8.22 14.27
CA THR A 67 -9.19 -6.91 14.57
C THR A 67 -10.22 -5.92 15.10
N GLU A 68 -9.90 -5.28 16.23
CA GLU A 68 -10.61 -4.11 16.75
C GLU A 68 -9.67 -2.90 16.94
N PRO A 69 -10.08 -1.67 16.52
CA PRO A 69 -11.33 -1.34 15.83
C PRO A 69 -11.36 -1.91 14.40
N LYS A 70 -12.57 -2.14 13.89
CA LYS A 70 -12.76 -2.68 12.54
C LYS A 70 -12.12 -1.77 11.48
N PRO A 71 -11.30 -2.31 10.57
CA PRO A 71 -10.78 -1.55 9.44
C PRO A 71 -11.91 -1.03 8.54
N SER A 72 -11.69 0.09 7.86
CA SER A 72 -12.62 0.58 6.84
C SER A 72 -12.63 -0.32 5.61
N ASP A 73 -13.74 -0.32 4.87
CA ASP A 73 -13.85 -1.04 3.59
C ASP A 73 -12.73 -0.64 2.62
N SER A 74 -12.41 0.66 2.56
CA SER A 74 -11.32 1.19 1.74
C SER A 74 -9.95 0.60 2.12
N SER A 75 -9.70 0.40 3.42
CA SER A 75 -8.47 -0.22 3.91
C SER A 75 -8.40 -1.69 3.52
N ILE A 76 -9.52 -2.41 3.66
CA ILE A 76 -9.60 -3.83 3.28
C ILE A 76 -9.38 -4.01 1.79
N THR A 77 -10.04 -3.21 0.94
CA THR A 77 -9.81 -3.25 -0.51
C THR A 77 -8.34 -3.03 -0.85
N ALA A 78 -7.69 -2.08 -0.18
CA ALA A 78 -6.28 -1.79 -0.39
C ALA A 78 -5.37 -2.95 0.08
N TYR A 79 -5.70 -3.61 1.20
CA TYR A 79 -4.94 -4.76 1.69
C TYR A 79 -5.00 -5.94 0.71
N LYS A 80 -6.20 -6.24 0.21
CA LYS A 80 -6.40 -7.31 -0.77
C LYS A 80 -5.59 -7.06 -2.05
N SER A 81 -5.78 -5.90 -2.66
CA SER A 81 -5.09 -5.54 -3.92
C SER A 81 -3.57 -5.58 -3.79
N ARG A 82 -3.03 -5.10 -2.66
CA ARG A 82 -1.58 -5.11 -2.42
C ARG A 82 -1.05 -6.50 -2.14
N MET A 83 -1.78 -7.34 -1.41
CA MET A 83 -1.40 -8.73 -1.18
C MET A 83 -1.38 -9.53 -2.50
N GLU A 84 -2.41 -9.41 -3.32
CA GLU A 84 -2.46 -10.04 -4.65
C GLU A 84 -1.30 -9.58 -5.54
N SER A 85 -1.03 -8.27 -5.56
CA SER A 85 0.10 -7.70 -6.32
C SER A 85 1.45 -8.23 -5.81
N ALA A 86 1.62 -8.30 -4.49
CA ALA A 86 2.84 -8.81 -3.88
C ALA A 86 3.05 -10.31 -4.16
N ILE A 87 1.99 -11.13 -4.09
CA ILE A 87 2.05 -12.55 -4.44
C ILE A 87 2.49 -12.71 -5.90
N LYS A 88 1.89 -11.95 -6.83
CA LYS A 88 2.29 -11.99 -8.25
C LYS A 88 3.77 -11.65 -8.44
N LYS A 89 4.27 -10.62 -7.75
CA LYS A 89 5.69 -10.22 -7.81
C LYS A 89 6.61 -11.27 -7.19
N PHE A 90 6.20 -11.89 -6.10
CA PHE A 90 6.94 -12.96 -5.45
C PHE A 90 7.06 -14.19 -6.35
N VAL A 91 5.97 -14.60 -7.00
CA VAL A 91 5.99 -15.70 -7.96
C VAL A 91 6.97 -15.42 -9.10
N ALA A 92 6.93 -14.21 -9.67
CA ALA A 92 7.88 -13.79 -10.71
C ALA A 92 9.34 -13.79 -10.20
N PHE A 93 9.56 -13.30 -8.98
CA PHE A 93 10.88 -13.32 -8.34
C PHE A 93 11.41 -14.76 -8.18
N GLN A 94 10.55 -15.69 -7.77
CA GLN A 94 10.92 -17.10 -7.58
C GLN A 94 11.14 -17.87 -8.88
N SER A 95 10.46 -17.48 -9.97
CA SER A 95 10.70 -18.06 -11.30
C SER A 95 11.90 -17.45 -12.01
N GLY A 96 12.51 -16.39 -11.44
CA GLY A 96 13.56 -15.61 -12.12
C GLY A 96 13.03 -14.83 -13.33
N GLU A 97 11.71 -14.66 -13.41
CA GLU A 97 11.06 -13.84 -14.42
C GLU A 97 11.22 -12.35 -14.08
N GLU A 98 11.03 -11.50 -15.08
CA GLU A 98 10.99 -10.06 -14.86
C GLU A 98 9.85 -9.73 -13.89
N ILE A 99 10.21 -9.15 -12.74
CA ILE A 99 9.22 -8.75 -11.75
C ILE A 99 8.33 -7.70 -12.41
N PRO A 100 7.00 -7.91 -12.49
CA PRO A 100 6.12 -7.01 -13.21
C PRO A 100 6.21 -5.61 -12.58
N TYR A 101 6.90 -4.71 -13.27
CA TYR A 101 7.19 -3.35 -12.86
C TYR A 101 6.47 -2.38 -13.81
N THR A 102 6.00 -1.26 -13.26
CA THR A 102 5.52 -0.14 -14.07
C THR A 102 6.57 0.96 -13.94
N PRO A 103 7.37 1.19 -15.00
CA PRO A 103 8.33 2.29 -15.04
C PRO A 103 7.65 3.61 -14.75
N ILE A 104 8.28 4.37 -13.88
CA ILE A 104 7.97 5.78 -13.75
C ILE A 104 8.98 6.44 -14.66
N ASP A 105 8.61 6.54 -15.95
CA ASP A 105 9.39 7.30 -16.89
C ASP A 105 9.56 8.71 -16.34
N LYS A 106 10.84 9.08 -16.17
CA LYS A 106 11.25 10.46 -16.00
C LYS A 106 10.97 11.15 -17.35
N GLU A 107 10.45 12.37 -17.27
CA GLU A 107 10.18 13.30 -18.38
C GLU A 107 8.82 13.18 -19.08
N SER A 108 7.88 14.03 -18.65
CA SER A 108 7.17 14.95 -19.56
C SER A 108 6.36 15.93 -18.71
N SER A 109 7.08 16.93 -18.20
CA SER A 109 6.54 18.27 -18.04
C SER A 109 6.28 18.82 -19.45
N GLU A 110 5.05 18.75 -19.94
CA GLU A 110 4.57 19.61 -21.02
C GLU A 110 3.04 19.66 -20.98
N GLU A 111 2.53 20.67 -20.27
CA GLU A 111 1.24 21.24 -20.60
C GLU A 111 1.36 21.87 -21.99
N LYS A 112 0.53 21.44 -22.95
CA LYS A 112 -0.35 22.37 -23.68
C LYS A 112 -1.34 21.72 -24.64
N ASP A 113 -2.55 22.23 -24.45
CA ASP A 113 -3.58 22.63 -25.41
C ASP A 113 -4.55 21.61 -26.05
N LEU A 114 -5.80 21.96 -25.76
CA LEU A 114 -7.07 21.43 -26.21
C LEU A 114 -7.36 21.90 -27.63
N THR A 115 -7.60 20.98 -28.57
CA THR A 115 -8.68 21.09 -29.58
C THR A 115 -8.83 19.76 -30.31
N GLY A 116 -10.00 19.11 -30.20
CA GLY A 116 -10.37 17.94 -31.01
C GLY A 116 -11.43 17.07 -30.33
N GLU A 117 -12.66 17.17 -30.82
CA GLU A 117 -13.85 16.38 -30.42
C GLU A 117 -13.72 14.86 -30.70
N PRO A 118 -14.66 14.02 -30.21
CA PRO A 118 -14.35 12.89 -29.33
C PRO A 118 -14.16 11.57 -30.09
N THR A 119 -13.14 10.80 -29.69
CA THR A 119 -13.14 9.35 -29.93
C THR A 119 -13.10 8.62 -28.59
N LYS A 120 -14.21 7.90 -28.35
CA LYS A 120 -14.53 7.04 -27.22
C LYS A 120 -13.34 6.18 -26.75
N VAL A 121 -12.74 6.55 -25.62
CA VAL A 121 -11.97 5.63 -24.76
C VAL A 121 -12.31 5.96 -23.31
N GLU A 122 -12.85 4.99 -22.59
CA GLU A 122 -13.28 5.11 -21.20
C GLU A 122 -12.10 5.41 -20.28
N GLY A 123 -11.89 6.70 -20.01
CA GLY A 123 -10.92 7.18 -19.03
C GLY A 123 -11.36 6.79 -17.62
N LYS A 124 -10.64 5.83 -17.01
CA LYS A 124 -10.67 5.64 -15.57
C LYS A 124 -10.15 6.91 -14.92
N ALA A 125 -11.03 7.60 -14.19
CA ALA A 125 -10.68 8.73 -13.35
C ALA A 125 -9.48 8.36 -12.47
N ASN A 126 -8.44 9.21 -12.48
CA ASN A 126 -7.36 9.20 -11.49
C ASN A 126 -7.97 9.41 -10.11
N ALA A 127 -8.39 8.32 -9.46
CA ALA A 127 -8.80 8.33 -8.07
C ALA A 127 -7.54 8.62 -7.24
N LEU A 128 -7.43 9.85 -6.76
CA LEU A 128 -6.47 10.22 -5.72
C LEU A 128 -6.75 9.33 -4.51
N HIS A 129 -5.95 8.27 -4.35
CA HIS A 129 -6.12 7.35 -3.24
C HIS A 129 -5.60 8.06 -1.99
N THR A 130 -6.49 8.36 -1.06
CA THR A 130 -6.18 9.00 0.21
C THR A 130 -6.30 8.00 1.38
N TYR A 131 -5.67 8.29 2.50
CA TYR A 131 -5.76 7.49 3.72
C TYR A 131 -5.94 8.38 4.96
N ASP A 132 -6.52 7.80 6.01
CA ASP A 132 -6.76 8.47 7.29
C ASP A 132 -5.74 7.97 8.32
N LEU A 133 -5.02 8.89 8.97
CA LEU A 133 -3.97 8.59 9.94
C LEU A 133 -4.37 9.10 11.34
N PRO A 134 -4.61 8.21 12.32
CA PRO A 134 -4.78 8.61 13.71
C PRO A 134 -3.42 8.92 14.36
N VAL A 135 -3.28 10.11 14.92
CA VAL A 135 -2.09 10.62 15.61
C VAL A 135 -2.45 10.95 17.06
N VAL A 136 -1.76 10.34 18.02
CA VAL A 136 -1.92 10.65 19.45
C VAL A 136 -1.12 11.91 19.77
N LEU A 137 -1.77 12.99 20.20
CA LEU A 137 -1.11 14.26 20.48
C LEU A 137 -0.69 14.41 21.95
N ARG A 138 -1.51 13.92 22.88
CA ARG A 138 -1.25 14.01 24.33
C ARG A 138 -1.62 12.68 24.98
N PRO A 139 -0.63 11.79 25.17
CA PRO A 139 -0.85 10.51 25.82
C PRO A 139 -1.45 10.64 27.22
N GLU A 140 -1.04 11.67 27.98
CA GLU A 140 -1.46 11.93 29.35
C GLU A 140 -2.93 12.32 29.50
N SER A 141 -3.54 12.91 28.46
CA SER A 141 -4.95 13.29 28.45
C SER A 141 -5.78 12.48 27.45
N GLY A 142 -5.20 11.47 26.80
CA GLY A 142 -5.87 10.61 25.83
C GLY A 142 -6.32 11.30 24.54
N VAL A 143 -5.72 12.45 24.18
CA VAL A 143 -6.17 13.23 23.02
C VAL A 143 -5.57 12.66 21.75
N THR A 144 -6.43 12.19 20.85
CA THR A 144 -6.09 11.67 19.52
C THR A 144 -6.71 12.54 18.43
N VAL A 145 -5.97 12.72 17.33
CA VAL A 145 -6.40 13.48 16.15
C VAL A 145 -6.26 12.59 14.93
N THR A 146 -7.35 12.42 14.18
CA THR A 146 -7.31 11.71 12.90
C THR A 146 -7.13 12.70 11.78
N ILE A 147 -5.98 12.63 11.08
CA ILE A 147 -5.73 13.38 9.86
C ILE A 147 -6.38 12.60 8.72
N LYS A 148 -7.46 13.14 8.16
CA LYS A 148 -8.19 12.50 7.08
C LYS A 148 -7.68 12.91 5.70
N GLY A 149 -7.82 12.02 4.73
CA GLY A 149 -7.65 12.37 3.33
C GLY A 149 -6.20 12.66 2.92
N ILE A 150 -5.20 12.08 3.61
CA ILE A 150 -3.80 12.25 3.24
C ILE A 150 -3.57 11.54 1.90
N PRO A 151 -3.09 12.23 0.86
CA PRO A 151 -2.74 11.58 -0.40
C PRO A 151 -1.65 10.52 -0.18
N ASN A 152 -1.79 9.36 -0.83
CA ASN A 152 -0.81 8.27 -0.72
C ASN A 152 0.57 8.63 -1.31
N ASP A 153 0.65 9.73 -2.05
CA ASP A 153 1.82 10.25 -2.75
C ASP A 153 2.28 11.63 -2.23
N ILE A 154 1.89 11.98 -0.99
CA ILE A 154 2.32 13.23 -0.36
C ILE A 154 3.85 13.42 -0.43
N THR A 155 4.26 14.57 -0.96
CA THR A 155 5.67 14.97 -1.08
C THR A 155 6.17 15.64 0.21
N ASN A 156 7.49 15.78 0.35
CA ASN A 156 8.09 16.47 1.49
C ASN A 156 7.65 17.94 1.58
N GLU A 157 7.56 18.62 0.43
CA GLU A 157 7.10 20.01 0.33
C GLU A 157 5.64 20.16 0.76
N GLU A 158 4.76 19.25 0.34
CA GLU A 158 3.36 19.25 0.76
C GLU A 158 3.21 18.96 2.26
N ALA A 159 3.98 18.02 2.79
CA ALA A 159 4.01 17.73 4.23
C ALA A 159 4.48 18.95 5.04
N GLU A 160 5.54 19.63 4.61
CA GLU A 160 6.02 20.87 5.23
C GLU A 160 4.99 22.00 5.14
N ARG A 161 4.26 22.08 4.04
CA ARG A 161 3.17 23.06 3.88
C ARG A 161 2.01 22.78 4.84
N ILE A 162 1.59 21.52 4.96
CA ILE A 162 0.55 21.10 5.92
C ILE A 162 1.01 21.40 7.35
N SER A 163 2.25 21.05 7.70
CA SER A 163 2.88 21.32 8.99
C SER A 163 2.90 22.82 9.31
N SER A 164 3.28 23.65 8.34
CA SER A 164 3.33 25.10 8.49
C SER A 164 1.95 25.71 8.76
N ILE A 165 0.91 25.23 8.05
CA ILE A 165 -0.47 25.67 8.29
C ILE A 165 -0.91 25.31 9.71
N LEU A 166 -0.66 24.07 10.16
CA LEU A 166 -1.02 23.64 11.51
C LEU A 166 -0.32 24.48 12.59
N LYS A 167 0.95 24.84 12.38
CA LYS A 167 1.73 25.71 13.28
C LYS A 167 1.11 27.10 13.46
N VAL A 168 0.41 27.64 12.47
CA VAL A 168 -0.27 28.96 12.57
C VAL A 168 -1.42 28.92 13.59
N TYR A 169 -2.10 27.79 13.74
CA TYR A 169 -3.22 27.63 14.67
C TYR A 169 -2.79 27.25 16.09
N VAL A 170 -1.48 27.07 16.32
CA VAL A 170 -0.94 26.80 17.65
C VAL A 170 -1.06 28.08 18.49
N ARG A 171 -1.79 28.00 19.61
CA ARG A 171 -1.78 29.07 20.59
C ARG A 171 -0.40 29.15 21.22
N PRO A 172 0.20 30.35 21.36
CA PRO A 172 1.43 30.50 22.11
C PRO A 172 1.23 29.96 23.54
N GLN A 173 2.17 29.14 23.99
CA GLN A 173 2.29 28.71 25.39
C GLN A 173 2.93 29.84 26.20
#